data_AF-A0AAJ0D519-F1
#
_entry.id   AF-A0AAJ0D519-F1
#
_cell.length_a   1.000
_cell.length_b   1.000
_cell.length_c   1.000
_cell.angle_alpha   90.00
_cell.angle_beta   90.00
_cell.angle_gamma   90.00
#
_symmetry.space_group_name_H-M   'P 1'
#
loop_
_entity.id
_entity.type
_entity.pdbx_description
1 polymer ?
#
loop_
_entity_poly.entity_id
_entity_poly.type
_entity_poly.pdbx_seq_one_letter_code
_entity_poly.pdbx_strand_id
1 'polypeptide(L)'
;MLKKNYKTERQNIQSSRTPTAAMTLDGLELKSSHSQLHCSGLAQILTLLSAAIAGNGSIDVTLDLMSHAYINPPWRPKSSTTTTASLPHHCFLTPTNLELPVFSPYAQKTKLLLHTLGIQYQRVDQPPLIPRPDLEALGITFRRIPVLAVGKDVYCDSSLIFDVLLNHGLSNKQVQRAGPADKAWESWGAETFQDVLTIIPPSVLSETFVKDRQTVFPILARSDIGLLKASGLAELRSRMAFLEDSVLGQSSAGPFLGGKEVSVADMHILWAVRWALNDLGAGKEKGLGKEDFPRVWGAIEALPDVSKDASDIGGEEAKKIVEGGEYWAKEAGVDGGDPLGLGKGTKVVVESLDAAPNSHPQAGKLIGASKHEVVLELENGIHLHFPRQGYVVKKA
;
A
#
# COMPACT_ATOMS: atom_id res chain seq x y z
N MET A 1 34.45 -9.33 38.78
CA MET A 1 34.69 -10.75 39.13
C MET A 1 33.78 -11.12 40.28
N LEU A 2 32.81 -12.00 40.07
CA LEU A 2 32.19 -12.85 41.10
C LEU A 2 31.32 -13.89 40.37
N LYS A 3 31.93 -15.06 40.10
CA LYS A 3 31.27 -16.28 39.65
C LYS A 3 30.71 -16.98 40.89
N LYS A 4 29.47 -17.49 40.85
CA LYS A 4 29.09 -18.68 41.62
C LYS A 4 28.13 -19.54 40.81
N ASN A 5 28.49 -20.82 40.76
CA ASN A 5 28.00 -21.89 39.90
C ASN A 5 26.61 -22.37 40.31
N TYR A 6 25.75 -22.64 39.32
CA TYR A 6 24.62 -23.55 39.47
C TYR A 6 25.09 -24.99 39.24
N LYS A 7 24.79 -25.87 40.20
CA LYS A 7 24.99 -27.33 40.11
C LYS A 7 23.64 -27.99 39.84
N THR A 8 23.67 -28.91 38.89
CA THR A 8 22.60 -29.77 38.41
C THR A 8 22.27 -30.87 39.41
N GLU A 9 20.99 -31.16 39.63
CA GLU A 9 20.54 -32.43 40.21
C GLU A 9 19.34 -32.96 39.41
N ARG A 10 19.57 -34.07 38.70
CA ARG A 10 18.56 -34.96 38.15
C ARG A 10 18.32 -36.06 39.17
N GLN A 11 17.06 -36.33 39.54
CA GLN A 11 16.67 -37.64 40.07
C GLN A 11 15.31 -38.08 39.49
N ASN A 12 15.33 -39.30 38.97
CA ASN A 12 14.21 -40.10 38.48
C ASN A 12 13.28 -40.48 39.64
N ILE A 13 11.96 -40.43 39.44
CA ILE A 13 11.03 -41.37 40.10
C ILE A 13 9.95 -41.82 39.10
N GLN A 14 9.71 -43.13 39.13
CA GLN A 14 8.94 -43.98 38.23
C GLN A 14 7.55 -44.26 38.84
N SER A 15 6.52 -44.30 37.97
CA SER A 15 5.25 -45.05 38.05
C SER A 15 4.48 -45.22 39.39
N SER A 16 3.23 -44.74 39.43
CA SER A 16 2.10 -45.47 40.05
C SER A 16 0.75 -45.06 39.42
N ARG A 17 -0.17 -46.01 39.31
CA ARG A 17 -1.46 -45.95 38.59
C ARG A 17 -2.66 -45.66 39.53
N THR A 18 -3.59 -44.83 39.02
CA THR A 18 -5.08 -44.79 39.21
C THR A 18 -5.69 -44.45 40.59
N PRO A 19 -6.98 -43.98 40.72
CA PRO A 19 -8.07 -43.94 39.73
C PRO A 19 -8.93 -42.64 39.62
N THR A 20 -9.69 -42.63 38.51
CA THR A 20 -10.97 -41.98 38.15
C THR A 20 -11.76 -41.21 39.21
N ALA A 21 -12.16 -39.97 38.88
CA ALA A 21 -13.32 -39.30 39.46
C ALA A 21 -14.17 -38.68 38.34
N ALA A 22 -15.40 -39.18 38.22
CA ALA A 22 -16.46 -38.62 37.40
C ALA A 22 -17.11 -37.43 38.13
N MET A 23 -17.31 -36.31 37.45
CA MET A 23 -18.24 -35.27 37.88
C MET A 23 -19.28 -35.08 36.77
N THR A 24 -20.51 -35.46 37.10
CA THR A 24 -21.76 -35.14 36.42
C THR A 24 -22.10 -33.66 36.57
N LEU A 25 -22.55 -33.04 35.49
CA LEU A 25 -23.25 -31.76 35.50
C LEU A 25 -24.54 -31.93 34.68
N ASP A 26 -25.62 -32.22 35.40
CA ASP A 26 -26.99 -32.13 34.91
C ASP A 26 -27.47 -30.67 34.94
N GLY A 27 -28.26 -30.30 33.93
CA GLY A 27 -29.27 -29.24 34.06
C GLY A 27 -29.01 -27.96 33.29
N LEU A 28 -29.42 -27.92 32.02
CA LEU A 28 -29.91 -26.71 31.35
C LEU A 28 -30.83 -27.10 30.17
N GLU A 29 -32.14 -27.14 30.44
CA GLU A 29 -33.18 -27.21 29.42
C GLU A 29 -33.27 -25.88 28.66
N LEU A 30 -33.00 -25.90 27.36
CA LEU A 30 -33.30 -24.80 26.43
C LEU A 30 -34.69 -25.01 25.84
N LYS A 31 -35.66 -24.19 26.26
CA LYS A 31 -36.94 -24.02 25.55
C LYS A 31 -36.70 -23.25 24.25
N SER A 32 -37.00 -23.89 23.13
CA SER A 32 -36.94 -23.32 21.78
C SER A 32 -38.20 -22.50 21.45
N SER A 33 -38.02 -21.29 20.89
CA SER A 33 -38.98 -20.70 19.95
C SER A 33 -38.26 -19.88 18.88
N HIS A 34 -38.65 -20.12 17.63
CA HIS A 34 -38.03 -19.83 16.34
C HIS A 34 -37.46 -18.43 16.06
N SER A 35 -36.27 -18.41 15.43
CA SER A 35 -36.07 -17.85 14.07
C SER A 35 -34.80 -18.46 13.43
N GLN A 36 -34.94 -18.94 12.20
CA GLN A 36 -33.87 -19.57 11.40
C GLN A 36 -32.89 -18.49 10.90
N LEU A 37 -31.57 -18.71 11.02
CA LEU A 37 -30.53 -18.32 10.05
C LEU A 37 -29.13 -18.82 10.52
N HIS A 38 -28.43 -19.50 9.60
CA HIS A 38 -26.98 -19.78 9.51
C HIS A 38 -26.18 -20.20 10.76
N CYS A 39 -25.86 -21.50 10.86
CA CYS A 39 -24.63 -21.99 11.51
C CYS A 39 -24.28 -23.40 11.01
N SER A 40 -23.76 -23.54 9.78
CA SER A 40 -23.22 -24.82 9.27
C SER A 40 -21.68 -24.89 9.29
N GLY A 41 -20.96 -23.77 9.32
CA GLY A 41 -19.48 -23.75 9.30
C GLY A 41 -18.83 -23.93 10.68
N LEU A 42 -19.38 -23.31 11.73
CA LEU A 42 -18.81 -23.37 13.09
C LEU A 42 -18.96 -24.75 13.74
N ALA A 43 -20.04 -25.48 13.42
CA ALA A 43 -20.25 -26.84 13.92
C ALA A 43 -19.24 -27.85 13.34
N GLN A 44 -18.83 -27.68 12.08
CA GLN A 44 -17.80 -28.54 11.45
C GLN A 44 -16.41 -28.30 12.04
N ILE A 45 -16.06 -27.04 12.33
CA ILE A 45 -14.77 -26.69 12.93
C ILE A 45 -14.65 -27.25 14.36
N LEU A 46 -15.71 -27.14 15.16
CA LEU A 46 -15.75 -27.71 16.52
C LEU A 46 -15.65 -29.24 16.52
N THR A 47 -16.28 -29.91 15.54
CA THR A 47 -16.23 -31.39 15.42
C THR A 47 -14.82 -31.87 15.03
N LEU A 48 -14.14 -31.14 14.14
CA LEU A 48 -12.75 -31.44 13.72
C LEU A 48 -11.74 -31.17 14.84
N LEU A 49 -11.94 -30.12 15.65
CA LEU A 49 -11.12 -29.84 16.83
C LEU A 49 -11.29 -30.90 17.92
N SER A 50 -12.50 -31.43 18.13
CA SER A 50 -12.71 -32.56 19.05
C SER A 50 -12.08 -33.87 18.58
N ALA A 51 -11.97 -34.10 17.26
CA ALA A 51 -11.30 -35.28 16.71
C ALA A 51 -9.76 -35.19 16.78
N ALA A 52 -9.18 -33.98 16.65
CA ALA A 52 -7.74 -33.77 16.75
C ALA A 52 -7.18 -33.90 18.19
N ILE A 53 -8.02 -33.67 19.21
CA ILE A 53 -7.64 -33.80 20.63
C ILE A 53 -7.71 -35.26 21.12
N ALA A 54 -8.46 -36.13 20.43
CA ALA A 54 -8.54 -37.57 20.70
C ALA A 54 -7.60 -38.33 19.75
N GLY A 55 -6.30 -38.35 20.07
CA GLY A 55 -5.27 -38.94 19.22
C GLY A 55 -5.52 -40.39 18.79
N ASN A 56 -5.65 -40.60 17.48
CA ASN A 56 -4.95 -41.63 16.68
C ASN A 56 -5.55 -41.66 15.27
N GLY A 57 -4.78 -41.23 14.26
CA GLY A 57 -5.10 -41.46 12.86
C GLY A 57 -4.66 -40.31 11.95
N SER A 58 -3.82 -40.63 10.97
CA SER A 58 -3.47 -39.77 9.84
C SER A 58 -4.73 -39.47 9.03
N ILE A 59 -5.11 -38.20 8.94
CA ILE A 59 -6.18 -37.73 8.06
C ILE A 59 -5.52 -37.10 6.83
N ASP A 60 -5.66 -37.78 5.69
CA ASP A 60 -5.29 -37.25 4.38
C ASP A 60 -6.42 -36.31 3.94
N VAL A 61 -6.16 -35.00 3.90
CA VAL A 61 -7.15 -33.99 3.51
C VAL A 61 -6.92 -33.62 2.05
N THR A 62 -7.65 -34.28 1.15
CA THR A 62 -7.83 -33.77 -0.23
C THR A 62 -8.88 -32.66 -0.18
N LEU A 63 -8.44 -31.40 -0.27
CA LEU A 63 -9.34 -30.25 -0.31
C LEU A 63 -9.88 -30.09 -1.73
N ASP A 64 -11.05 -30.66 -2.01
CA ASP A 64 -11.78 -30.43 -3.26
C ASP A 64 -12.43 -29.03 -3.18
N LEU A 65 -11.76 -28.04 -3.77
CA LEU A 65 -12.27 -26.67 -3.88
C LEU A 65 -13.37 -26.63 -4.95
N MET A 66 -14.60 -26.92 -4.54
CA MET A 66 -15.78 -26.60 -5.33
C MET A 66 -15.86 -25.08 -5.54
N SER A 67 -15.62 -24.71 -6.80
CA SER A 67 -15.82 -23.42 -7.43
C SER A 67 -17.22 -22.83 -7.14
N HIS A 68 -17.33 -22.08 -6.05
CA HIS A 68 -18.48 -21.19 -5.82
C HIS A 68 -18.14 -19.80 -6.34
N ALA A 69 -18.80 -19.48 -7.46
CA ALA A 69 -19.08 -18.18 -8.03
C ALA A 69 -18.55 -16.96 -7.26
N TYR A 70 -17.53 -16.32 -7.86
CA TYR A 70 -17.23 -14.92 -7.61
C TYR A 70 -18.49 -14.07 -7.84
N ILE A 71 -19.07 -13.59 -6.75
CA ILE A 71 -20.05 -12.51 -6.80
C ILE A 71 -19.29 -11.25 -7.20
N ASN A 72 -19.38 -10.88 -8.48
CA ASN A 72 -18.95 -9.58 -8.97
C ASN A 72 -19.63 -8.47 -8.13
N PRO A 73 -18.91 -7.44 -7.67
CA PRO A 73 -19.57 -6.25 -7.12
C PRO A 73 -20.48 -5.61 -8.19
N PRO A 74 -21.65 -5.07 -7.81
CA PRO A 74 -22.69 -4.62 -8.75
C PRO A 74 -22.37 -3.24 -9.34
N TRP A 75 -21.21 -3.10 -9.97
CA TRP A 75 -20.84 -1.89 -10.70
C TRP A 75 -20.15 -2.26 -12.01
N ARG A 76 -20.95 -2.69 -12.98
CA ARG A 76 -20.61 -2.57 -14.41
C ARG A 76 -21.51 -1.49 -15.02
N PRO A 77 -20.97 -0.47 -15.69
CA PRO A 77 -21.75 0.27 -16.66
C PRO A 77 -22.16 -0.70 -17.77
N LYS A 78 -23.43 -0.68 -18.17
CA LYS A 78 -23.88 -1.35 -19.40
C LYS A 78 -23.07 -0.77 -20.56
N SER A 79 -22.60 -1.62 -21.46
CA SER A 79 -21.92 -1.24 -22.69
C SER A 79 -22.78 -0.24 -23.48
N SER A 80 -22.39 1.04 -23.47
CA SER A 80 -22.91 2.03 -24.40
C SER A 80 -21.87 2.26 -25.49
N THR A 81 -22.32 2.00 -26.72
CA THR A 81 -21.81 2.45 -28.01
C THR A 81 -20.57 3.34 -28.01
N THR A 82 -19.56 2.88 -28.76
CA THR A 82 -18.31 3.55 -29.13
C THR A 82 -18.57 4.95 -29.69
N THR A 83 -18.59 5.94 -28.81
CA THR A 83 -18.20 7.30 -29.16
C THR A 83 -16.76 7.43 -28.66
N THR A 84 -15.82 7.74 -29.55
CA THR A 84 -14.46 8.15 -29.19
C THR A 84 -14.54 9.48 -28.43
N ALA A 85 -14.92 9.42 -27.17
CA ALA A 85 -14.67 10.50 -26.23
C ALA A 85 -13.14 10.58 -26.09
N SER A 86 -12.56 11.74 -26.42
CA SER A 86 -11.19 12.04 -26.06
C SER A 86 -11.03 11.79 -24.57
N LEU A 87 -10.10 10.92 -24.18
CA LEU A 87 -9.75 10.74 -22.78
C LEU A 87 -9.43 12.12 -22.19
N PRO A 88 -9.92 12.47 -20.98
CA PRO A 88 -9.61 13.75 -20.38
C PRO A 88 -8.09 13.92 -20.27
N HIS A 89 -7.59 15.14 -20.45
CA HIS A 89 -6.17 15.43 -20.23
C HIS A 89 -5.84 15.16 -18.76
N HIS A 90 -5.09 14.09 -18.49
CA HIS A 90 -4.69 13.69 -17.15
C HIS A 90 -3.40 14.41 -16.76
N CYS A 91 -3.41 15.17 -15.66
CA CYS A 91 -2.20 15.79 -15.13
C CYS A 91 -1.67 14.96 -13.96
N PHE A 92 -0.41 14.59 -14.01
CA PHE A 92 0.26 13.81 -12.98
C PHE A 92 1.38 14.66 -12.38
N LEU A 93 1.21 15.05 -11.12
CA LEU A 93 2.16 15.89 -10.43
C LEU A 93 3.13 14.99 -9.66
N THR A 94 4.39 15.04 -10.07
CA THR A 94 5.44 14.13 -9.58
C THR A 94 6.67 14.93 -9.20
N PRO A 95 7.57 14.42 -8.35
CA PRO A 95 8.77 15.16 -8.00
C PRO A 95 9.71 15.28 -9.21
N THR A 96 10.41 16.40 -9.29
CA THR A 96 11.50 16.66 -10.23
C THR A 96 12.66 15.67 -10.00
N ASN A 97 13.33 15.29 -11.09
CA ASN A 97 14.69 14.76 -11.04
C ASN A 97 15.65 15.92 -10.76
N LEU A 98 15.87 16.26 -9.49
CA LEU A 98 16.97 17.18 -9.15
C LEU A 98 18.30 16.42 -9.21
N GLU A 99 19.43 17.12 -9.30
CA GLU A 99 20.82 16.66 -9.17
C GLU A 99 21.15 15.99 -7.81
N LEU A 100 20.15 15.50 -7.07
CA LEU A 100 20.29 14.50 -6.03
C LEU A 100 20.05 13.13 -6.68
N PRO A 101 20.88 12.10 -6.45
CA PRO A 101 20.82 10.82 -7.18
C PRO A 101 19.56 9.97 -6.90
N VAL A 102 18.50 10.54 -6.34
CA VAL A 102 17.41 9.80 -5.72
C VAL A 102 16.06 10.27 -6.27
N PHE A 103 15.60 9.58 -7.30
CA PHE A 103 14.23 9.67 -7.82
C PHE A 103 13.21 9.33 -6.72
N SER A 104 12.01 9.95 -6.69
CA SER A 104 11.01 9.57 -5.69
C SER A 104 10.47 8.17 -5.91
N PRO A 105 10.64 7.26 -4.95
CA PRO A 105 10.32 5.86 -5.15
C PRO A 105 8.80 5.64 -5.32
N TYR A 106 7.95 6.40 -4.59
CA TYR A 106 6.49 6.30 -4.74
C TYR A 106 5.98 6.73 -6.11
N ALA A 107 6.66 7.69 -6.78
CA ALA A 107 6.28 8.09 -8.12
C ALA A 107 6.58 6.99 -9.15
N GLN A 108 7.60 6.15 -8.93
CA GLN A 108 7.96 5.06 -9.84
C GLN A 108 6.82 4.05 -9.99
N LYS A 109 6.22 3.61 -8.87
CA LYS A 109 5.15 2.61 -8.92
C LYS A 109 3.91 3.13 -9.67
N THR A 110 3.57 4.40 -9.50
CA THR A 110 2.41 4.99 -10.21
C THR A 110 2.70 5.21 -11.70
N LYS A 111 3.90 5.64 -12.08
CA LYS A 111 4.30 5.75 -13.50
C LYS A 111 4.23 4.38 -14.19
N LEU A 112 4.68 3.33 -13.50
CA LEU A 112 4.60 1.96 -13.99
C LEU A 112 3.15 1.47 -14.21
N LEU A 113 2.24 1.83 -13.31
CA LEU A 113 0.82 1.53 -13.49
C LEU A 113 0.22 2.27 -14.69
N LEU A 114 0.48 3.58 -14.81
CA LEU A 114 0.03 4.39 -15.96
C LEU A 114 0.55 3.82 -17.29
N HIS A 115 1.83 3.45 -17.36
CA HIS A 115 2.44 2.79 -18.51
C HIS A 115 1.71 1.49 -18.87
N THR A 116 1.52 0.61 -17.88
CA THR A 116 0.90 -0.72 -18.11
C THR A 116 -0.56 -0.58 -18.56
N LEU A 117 -1.27 0.43 -18.04
CA LEU A 117 -2.61 0.79 -18.49
C LEU A 117 -2.61 1.53 -19.84
N GLY A 118 -1.46 1.91 -20.38
CA GLY A 118 -1.34 2.68 -21.62
C GLY A 118 -1.94 4.08 -21.53
N ILE A 119 -2.01 4.66 -20.33
CA ILE A 119 -2.57 5.99 -20.09
C ILE A 119 -1.47 7.02 -20.39
N GLN A 120 -1.71 7.86 -21.39
CA GLN A 120 -0.89 9.04 -21.63
C GLN A 120 -1.23 10.11 -20.59
N TYR A 121 -0.22 10.78 -20.06
CA TYR A 121 -0.39 11.78 -19.03
C TYR A 121 0.56 12.96 -19.24
N GLN A 122 0.17 14.11 -18.72
CA GLN A 122 1.03 15.28 -18.63
C GLN A 122 1.72 15.28 -17.28
N ARG A 123 3.01 15.59 -17.23
CA ARG A 123 3.76 15.63 -15.97
C ARG A 123 4.03 17.07 -15.56
N VAL A 124 3.77 17.35 -14.28
CA VAL A 124 4.23 18.57 -13.62
C VAL A 124 5.29 18.18 -12.62
N ASP A 125 6.51 18.64 -12.83
CA ASP A 125 7.63 18.36 -11.94
C ASP A 125 7.55 19.27 -10.70
N GLN A 126 7.60 18.68 -9.52
CA GLN A 126 7.50 19.35 -8.23
C GLN A 126 8.84 19.34 -7.48
N PRO A 127 9.21 20.43 -6.79
CA PRO A 127 10.45 20.47 -6.01
C PRO A 127 10.54 19.29 -5.02
N PRO A 128 11.70 18.66 -4.78
CA PRO A 128 11.77 17.53 -3.86
C PRO A 128 11.37 17.92 -2.43
N LEU A 129 11.73 19.11 -1.97
CA LEU A 129 11.44 19.68 -0.65
C LEU A 129 10.26 20.67 -0.72
N ILE A 130 9.72 21.12 0.43
CA ILE A 130 8.76 22.23 0.46
C ILE A 130 9.47 23.60 0.34
N PRO A 131 8.80 24.67 -0.13
CA PRO A 131 7.40 24.77 -0.58
C PRO A 131 7.13 24.10 -1.94
N ARG A 132 5.86 23.86 -2.26
CA ARG A 132 5.41 23.30 -3.54
C ARG A 132 4.46 24.29 -4.21
N PRO A 133 5.00 25.34 -4.86
CA PRO A 133 4.19 26.48 -5.29
C PRO A 133 3.06 26.10 -6.27
N ASP A 134 3.27 25.09 -7.11
CA ASP A 134 2.23 24.67 -8.07
C ASP A 134 1.05 23.96 -7.38
N LEU A 135 1.30 23.17 -6.33
CA LEU A 135 0.25 22.59 -5.50
C LEU A 135 -0.45 23.66 -4.66
N GLU A 136 0.33 24.57 -4.08
CA GLU A 136 -0.21 25.68 -3.29
C GLU A 136 -1.11 26.59 -4.17
N ALA A 137 -0.75 26.79 -5.44
CA ALA A 137 -1.56 27.52 -6.40
C ALA A 137 -2.90 26.82 -6.73
N LEU A 138 -3.00 25.51 -6.51
CA LEU A 138 -4.24 24.73 -6.59
C LEU A 138 -5.00 24.69 -5.25
N GLY A 139 -4.52 25.37 -4.21
CA GLY A 139 -5.09 25.31 -2.86
C GLY A 139 -4.73 24.03 -2.09
N ILE A 140 -3.75 23.27 -2.57
CA ILE A 140 -3.33 21.99 -2.00
C ILE A 140 -2.13 22.23 -1.08
N THR A 141 -2.35 22.07 0.23
CA THR A 141 -1.31 22.12 1.27
C THR A 141 -0.81 20.73 1.64
N PHE A 142 -1.49 19.67 1.16
CA PHE A 142 -1.03 18.29 1.31
C PHE A 142 0.39 18.12 0.74
N ARG A 143 1.29 17.63 1.57
CA ARG A 143 2.74 17.65 1.30
C ARG A 143 3.23 16.55 0.38
N ARG A 144 2.62 15.37 0.42
CA ARG A 144 3.17 14.18 -0.26
C ARG A 144 2.83 14.21 -1.74
N ILE A 145 3.70 13.57 -2.50
CA ILE A 145 3.60 13.39 -3.94
C ILE A 145 4.03 11.96 -4.26
N PRO A 146 3.52 11.35 -5.35
CA PRO A 146 2.73 11.99 -6.42
C PRO A 146 1.28 12.31 -6.04
N VAL A 147 0.65 13.20 -6.80
CA VAL A 147 -0.81 13.37 -6.87
C VAL A 147 -1.27 13.27 -8.33
N LEU A 148 -2.47 12.77 -8.57
CA LEU A 148 -3.06 12.62 -9.91
C LEU A 148 -4.27 13.52 -10.03
N ALA A 149 -4.31 14.39 -11.03
CA ALA A 149 -5.48 15.20 -11.38
C ALA A 149 -6.17 14.64 -12.63
N VAL A 150 -7.48 14.44 -12.54
CA VAL A 150 -8.37 14.10 -13.65
C VAL A 150 -9.46 15.16 -13.71
N GLY A 151 -9.26 16.17 -14.55
CA GLY A 151 -10.08 17.38 -14.50
C GLY A 151 -9.98 18.04 -13.12
N LYS A 152 -11.13 18.27 -12.47
CA LYS A 152 -11.21 18.90 -11.14
C LYS A 152 -11.06 17.95 -9.96
N ASP A 153 -10.97 16.64 -10.20
CA ASP A 153 -10.74 15.67 -9.12
C ASP A 153 -9.25 15.36 -9.02
N VAL A 154 -8.66 15.69 -7.87
CA VAL A 154 -7.26 15.48 -7.55
C VAL A 154 -7.14 14.39 -6.49
N TYR A 155 -6.47 13.30 -6.83
CA TYR A 155 -6.28 12.13 -5.99
C TYR A 155 -4.91 12.19 -5.29
N CYS A 156 -4.97 12.25 -3.97
CA CYS A 156 -3.82 12.16 -3.09
C CYS A 156 -3.53 10.71 -2.69
N ASP A 157 -2.26 10.44 -2.43
CA ASP A 157 -1.73 9.12 -2.10
C ASP A 157 -1.74 8.11 -3.25
N SER A 158 -0.59 7.45 -3.43
CA SER A 158 -0.41 6.42 -4.44
C SER A 158 -1.36 5.22 -4.29
N SER A 159 -1.83 4.89 -3.08
CA SER A 159 -2.78 3.79 -2.84
C SER A 159 -4.14 4.10 -3.46
N LEU A 160 -4.65 5.32 -3.26
CA LEU A 160 -5.89 5.76 -3.86
C LEU A 160 -5.74 5.93 -5.38
N ILE A 161 -4.60 6.49 -5.82
CA ILE A 161 -4.31 6.61 -7.26
C ILE A 161 -4.35 5.23 -7.94
N PHE A 162 -3.77 4.21 -7.31
CA PHE A 162 -3.85 2.82 -7.81
C PHE A 162 -5.30 2.32 -7.89
N ASP A 163 -6.08 2.53 -6.83
CA ASP A 163 -7.47 2.06 -6.77
C ASP A 163 -8.34 2.74 -7.86
N VAL A 164 -8.13 4.03 -8.10
CA VAL A 164 -8.81 4.80 -9.14
C VAL A 164 -8.40 4.31 -10.54
N LEU A 165 -7.11 4.20 -10.80
CA LEU A 165 -6.58 3.76 -12.10
C LEU A 165 -7.01 2.33 -12.45
N LEU A 166 -7.08 1.43 -11.47
CA LEU A 166 -7.44 0.03 -11.67
C LEU A 166 -8.96 -0.22 -11.79
N ASN A 167 -9.79 0.56 -11.10
CA ASN A 167 -11.21 0.21 -10.93
C ASN A 167 -12.20 1.19 -11.57
N HIS A 168 -11.78 2.40 -11.93
CA HIS A 168 -12.72 3.46 -12.32
C HIS A 168 -12.72 3.79 -13.83
N GLY A 169 -12.18 2.90 -14.67
CA GLY A 169 -12.38 2.98 -16.12
C GLY A 169 -11.60 4.08 -16.83
N LEU A 170 -10.47 4.51 -16.27
CA LEU A 170 -9.52 5.43 -16.93
C LEU A 170 -8.75 4.77 -18.08
N SER A 171 -8.76 3.44 -18.14
CA SER A 171 -8.23 2.68 -19.28
C SER A 171 -9.10 1.47 -19.57
N ASN A 172 -9.11 1.07 -20.84
CA ASN A 172 -9.70 -0.20 -21.30
C ASN A 172 -8.70 -1.36 -21.25
N LYS A 173 -7.41 -1.09 -20.98
CA LYS A 173 -6.41 -2.14 -20.76
C LYS A 173 -6.54 -2.70 -19.36
N GLN A 174 -6.42 -4.02 -19.25
CA GLN A 174 -6.30 -4.69 -17.98
C GLN A 174 -4.82 -4.85 -17.62
N VAL A 175 -4.50 -4.69 -16.34
CA VAL A 175 -3.17 -4.96 -15.80
C VAL A 175 -3.15 -6.38 -15.28
N GLN A 176 -2.04 -7.08 -15.50
CA GLN A 176 -1.84 -8.42 -14.96
C GLN A 176 -1.99 -8.41 -13.44
N ARG A 177 -2.70 -9.40 -12.91
CA ARG A 177 -2.80 -9.67 -11.47
C ARG A 177 -1.97 -10.91 -11.15
N ALA A 178 -1.24 -10.89 -10.04
CA ALA A 178 -0.57 -12.10 -9.57
C ALA A 178 -1.54 -13.00 -8.78
N GLY A 179 -2.47 -12.40 -8.03
CA GLY A 179 -3.51 -13.12 -7.33
C GLY A 179 -4.42 -12.22 -6.48
N PRO A 180 -5.29 -12.81 -5.64
CA PRO A 180 -6.19 -12.04 -4.77
C PRO A 180 -5.44 -11.22 -3.72
N ALA A 181 -4.16 -11.54 -3.45
CA ALA A 181 -3.32 -10.86 -2.48
C ALA A 181 -2.57 -9.63 -3.03
N ASP A 182 -2.79 -9.22 -4.28
CA ASP A 182 -2.06 -8.10 -4.91
C ASP A 182 -2.04 -6.82 -4.07
N LYS A 183 -3.17 -6.47 -3.44
CA LYS A 183 -3.25 -5.29 -2.58
C LYS A 183 -2.46 -5.45 -1.27
N ALA A 184 -2.33 -6.68 -0.74
CA ALA A 184 -1.55 -6.92 0.47
C ALA A 184 -0.05 -6.64 0.28
N TRP A 185 0.46 -6.80 -0.95
CA TRP A 185 1.83 -6.45 -1.30
C TRP A 185 2.11 -4.94 -1.18
N GLU A 186 1.08 -4.09 -1.23
CA GLU A 186 1.24 -2.65 -1.00
C GLU A 186 1.82 -2.36 0.38
N SER A 187 1.29 -3.02 1.42
CA SER A 187 1.80 -2.88 2.79
C SER A 187 3.24 -3.38 2.91
N TRP A 188 3.54 -4.54 2.31
CA TRP A 188 4.90 -5.07 2.30
C TRP A 188 5.89 -4.10 1.64
N GLY A 189 5.51 -3.48 0.53
CA GLY A 189 6.32 -2.48 -0.16
C GLY A 189 6.52 -1.20 0.67
N ALA A 190 5.45 -0.72 1.33
CA ALA A 190 5.52 0.45 2.20
C ALA A 190 6.43 0.20 3.43
N GLU A 191 6.36 -0.99 4.04
CA GLU A 191 7.27 -1.39 5.12
C GLU A 191 8.71 -1.51 4.64
N THR A 192 8.93 -2.11 3.46
CA THR A 192 10.27 -2.17 2.85
C THR A 192 10.85 -0.77 2.64
N PHE A 193 10.04 0.20 2.22
CA PHE A 193 10.46 1.58 2.12
C PHE A 193 10.89 2.17 3.48
N GLN A 194 10.14 1.89 4.56
CA GLN A 194 10.51 2.36 5.91
C GLN A 194 11.87 1.82 6.35
N ASP A 195 12.13 0.54 6.10
CA ASP A 195 13.41 -0.08 6.46
C ASP A 195 14.56 0.51 5.64
N VAL A 196 14.31 0.77 4.35
CA VAL A 196 15.30 1.39 3.45
C VAL A 196 15.67 2.81 3.89
N LEU A 197 14.83 3.53 4.66
CA LEU A 197 15.21 4.84 5.22
C LEU A 197 16.46 4.76 6.12
N THR A 198 16.73 3.61 6.73
CA THR A 198 17.89 3.39 7.61
C THR A 198 19.23 3.24 6.86
N ILE A 199 19.18 3.00 5.55
CA ILE A 199 20.37 2.80 4.71
C ILE A 199 20.62 3.95 3.74
N ILE A 200 19.85 5.05 3.85
CA ILE A 200 20.07 6.25 3.04
C ILE A 200 21.52 6.73 3.23
N PRO A 201 22.27 6.97 2.15
CA PRO A 201 23.65 7.44 2.25
C PRO A 201 23.75 8.78 2.99
N PRO A 202 24.78 8.99 3.82
CA PRO A 202 24.99 10.28 4.49
C PRO A 202 25.08 11.48 3.53
N SER A 203 25.50 11.26 2.29
CA SER A 203 25.54 12.30 1.24
C SER A 203 24.17 12.85 0.87
N VAL A 204 23.09 12.11 1.14
CA VAL A 204 21.70 12.53 0.90
C VAL A 204 21.12 13.24 2.14
N LEU A 205 21.60 12.91 3.34
CA LEU A 205 21.12 13.41 4.63
C LEU A 205 21.69 14.79 5.00
N SER A 206 21.56 15.77 4.10
CA SER A 206 21.89 17.17 4.43
C SER A 206 20.98 17.69 5.56
N GLU A 207 21.43 18.70 6.31
CA GLU A 207 20.63 19.30 7.39
C GLU A 207 19.28 19.81 6.87
N THR A 208 19.26 20.45 5.70
CA THR A 208 18.04 20.92 5.04
C THR A 208 17.10 19.76 4.72
N PHE A 209 17.63 18.64 4.19
CA PHE A 209 16.83 17.45 3.88
C PHE A 209 16.26 16.82 5.15
N VAL A 210 17.06 16.64 6.20
CA VAL A 210 16.59 16.05 7.45
C VAL A 210 15.53 16.94 8.11
N LYS A 211 15.76 18.25 8.19
CA LYS A 211 14.80 19.21 8.76
C LYS A 211 13.46 19.19 8.03
N ASP A 212 13.50 19.05 6.70
CA ASP A 212 12.34 18.95 5.85
C ASP A 212 11.59 17.61 6.03
N ARG A 213 12.32 16.50 6.08
CA ARG A 213 11.73 15.15 6.05
C ARG A 213 11.34 14.60 7.41
N GLN A 214 11.94 15.06 8.51
CA GLN A 214 11.67 14.52 9.85
C GLN A 214 10.20 14.65 10.30
N THR A 215 9.44 15.59 9.73
CA THR A 215 8.00 15.76 10.04
C THR A 215 7.15 14.61 9.49
N VAL A 216 7.62 13.93 8.44
CA VAL A 216 6.94 12.79 7.80
C VAL A 216 7.69 11.47 7.97
N PHE A 217 9.00 11.53 8.21
CA PHE A 217 9.87 10.37 8.43
C PHE A 217 10.81 10.64 9.63
N PRO A 218 10.30 10.53 10.88
CA PRO A 218 11.07 10.84 12.08
C PRO A 218 12.36 10.03 12.24
N ILE A 219 12.41 8.83 11.63
CA ILE A 219 13.59 7.96 11.66
C ILE A 219 14.85 8.66 11.12
N LEU A 220 14.70 9.58 10.16
CA LEU A 220 15.82 10.30 9.55
C LEU A 220 16.49 11.31 10.49
N ALA A 221 15.81 11.72 11.56
CA ALA A 221 16.33 12.64 12.58
C ALA A 221 16.95 11.92 13.79
N ARG A 222 17.01 10.59 13.78
CA ARG A 222 17.66 9.84 14.85
C ARG A 222 19.14 10.22 14.95
N SER A 223 19.59 10.48 16.18
CA SER A 223 21.00 10.81 16.44
C SER A 223 21.97 9.67 16.12
N ASP A 224 21.48 8.42 16.09
CA ASP A 224 22.23 7.22 15.80
C ASP A 224 22.01 6.66 14.37
N ILE A 225 21.38 7.43 13.46
CA ILE A 225 21.03 6.99 12.09
C ILE A 225 22.22 6.35 11.34
N GLY A 226 23.44 6.89 11.50
CA GLY A 226 24.65 6.35 10.87
C GLY A 226 25.06 4.97 11.38
N LEU A 227 24.66 4.59 12.60
CA LEU A 227 24.90 3.26 13.16
C LEU A 227 23.88 2.22 12.67
N LEU A 228 22.73 2.66 12.15
CA LEU A 228 21.67 1.76 11.69
C LEU A 228 21.98 1.12 10.33
N LYS A 229 22.84 1.75 9.52
CA LYS A 229 23.11 1.30 8.14
C LYS A 229 23.45 -0.19 8.06
N ALA A 230 24.30 -0.69 8.96
CA ALA A 230 24.70 -2.10 8.93
C ALA A 230 23.52 -3.05 9.19
N SER A 231 22.68 -2.74 10.18
CA SER A 231 21.46 -3.50 10.47
C SER A 231 20.43 -3.37 9.36
N GLY A 232 20.24 -2.18 8.81
CA GLY A 232 19.34 -1.93 7.69
C GLY A 232 19.72 -2.68 6.43
N LEU A 233 21.02 -2.81 6.13
CA LEU A 233 21.50 -3.64 5.02
C LEU A 233 21.24 -5.14 5.28
N ALA A 234 21.41 -5.61 6.51
CA ALA A 234 21.08 -6.99 6.87
C ALA A 234 19.57 -7.28 6.77
N GLU A 235 18.74 -6.31 7.15
CA GLU A 235 17.28 -6.38 7.01
C GLU A 235 16.85 -6.37 5.54
N LEU A 236 17.39 -5.47 4.72
CA LEU A 236 17.17 -5.47 3.27
C LEU A 236 17.59 -6.79 2.64
N ARG A 237 18.73 -7.36 3.06
CA ARG A 237 19.18 -8.68 2.60
C ARG A 237 18.16 -9.78 2.92
N SER A 238 17.59 -9.74 4.13
CA SER A 238 16.54 -10.69 4.56
C SER A 238 15.28 -10.55 3.69
N ARG A 239 14.84 -9.31 3.43
CA ARG A 239 13.71 -9.04 2.52
C ARG A 239 13.96 -9.53 1.10
N MET A 240 15.18 -9.36 0.59
CA MET A 240 15.55 -9.86 -0.73
C MET A 240 15.60 -11.39 -0.80
N ALA A 241 16.09 -12.07 0.23
CA ALA A 241 16.03 -13.53 0.28
C ALA A 241 14.58 -14.03 0.23
N PHE A 242 13.67 -13.39 0.96
CA PHE A 242 12.25 -13.69 0.88
C PHE A 242 11.69 -13.46 -0.54
N LEU A 243 12.01 -12.32 -1.17
CA LEU A 243 11.57 -12.06 -2.56
C LEU A 243 12.14 -13.07 -3.55
N GLU A 244 13.44 -13.34 -3.48
CA GLU A 244 14.17 -14.24 -4.36
C GLU A 244 13.61 -15.67 -4.31
N ASP A 245 13.50 -16.22 -3.10
CA ASP A 245 13.22 -17.65 -2.92
C ASP A 245 11.71 -17.92 -2.81
N SER A 246 10.98 -17.08 -2.07
CA SER A 246 9.59 -17.36 -1.70
C SER A 246 8.57 -16.65 -2.57
N VAL A 247 8.92 -15.54 -3.22
CA VAL A 247 7.97 -14.76 -4.03
C VAL A 247 8.23 -14.98 -5.52
N LEU A 248 9.36 -14.48 -6.03
CA LEU A 248 9.75 -14.61 -7.43
C LEU A 248 10.13 -16.04 -7.79
N GLY A 249 10.62 -16.83 -6.82
CA GLY A 249 10.84 -18.27 -6.97
C GLY A 249 9.57 -19.06 -7.32
N GLN A 250 8.38 -18.52 -7.06
CA GLN A 250 7.10 -19.13 -7.44
C GLN A 250 6.61 -18.71 -8.83
N SER A 251 7.34 -17.85 -9.55
CA SER A 251 6.92 -17.43 -10.89
C SER A 251 6.83 -18.62 -11.83
N SER A 252 5.69 -18.73 -12.51
CA SER A 252 5.40 -19.85 -13.40
C SER A 252 6.07 -19.73 -14.78
N ALA A 253 6.41 -18.52 -15.24
CA ALA A 253 6.83 -18.32 -16.63
C ALA A 253 7.55 -16.98 -16.95
N GLY A 254 8.28 -16.34 -16.02
CA GLY A 254 9.00 -15.11 -16.33
C GLY A 254 9.68 -14.47 -15.13
N PRO A 255 10.15 -13.21 -15.25
CA PRO A 255 10.88 -12.55 -14.18
C PRO A 255 9.96 -11.99 -13.08
N PHE A 256 8.64 -11.93 -13.32
CA PHE A 256 7.66 -11.31 -12.44
C PHE A 256 6.80 -12.34 -11.72
N LEU A 257 6.18 -11.95 -10.60
CA LEU A 257 5.27 -12.81 -9.84
C LEU A 257 4.09 -13.27 -10.69
N GLY A 258 3.56 -12.38 -11.54
CA GLY A 258 2.49 -12.69 -12.49
C GLY A 258 2.94 -13.45 -13.75
N GLY A 259 4.22 -13.81 -13.87
CA GLY A 259 4.79 -14.49 -15.03
C GLY A 259 5.63 -13.55 -15.91
N LYS A 260 5.25 -13.38 -17.19
CA LYS A 260 6.02 -12.63 -18.18
C LYS A 260 5.83 -11.12 -18.13
N GLU A 261 4.62 -10.69 -17.76
CA GLU A 261 4.25 -9.28 -17.71
C GLU A 261 4.23 -8.80 -16.26
N VAL A 262 4.54 -7.52 -16.07
CA VAL A 262 4.51 -6.89 -14.75
C VAL A 262 3.09 -6.91 -14.18
N SER A 263 2.92 -7.46 -12.98
CA SER A 263 1.64 -7.45 -12.28
C SER A 263 1.52 -6.30 -11.29
N VAL A 264 0.31 -6.06 -10.79
CA VAL A 264 0.10 -5.07 -9.71
C VAL A 264 0.91 -5.42 -8.45
N ALA A 265 1.06 -6.71 -8.12
CA ALA A 265 1.92 -7.14 -7.03
C ALA A 265 3.40 -6.76 -7.27
N ASP A 266 3.90 -6.95 -8.49
CA ASP A 266 5.28 -6.59 -8.85
C ASP A 266 5.52 -5.08 -8.68
N MET A 267 4.54 -4.25 -9.07
CA MET A 267 4.60 -2.79 -8.88
C MET A 267 4.69 -2.40 -7.40
N HIS A 268 4.04 -3.17 -6.51
CA HIS A 268 4.04 -2.93 -5.07
C HIS A 268 5.29 -3.45 -4.36
N ILE A 269 5.95 -4.52 -4.84
CA ILE A 269 7.15 -5.07 -4.20
C ILE A 269 8.45 -4.46 -4.75
N LEU A 270 8.53 -4.17 -6.04
CA LEU A 270 9.82 -3.85 -6.68
C LEU A 270 10.24 -2.39 -6.51
N TRP A 271 9.32 -1.44 -6.34
CA TRP A 271 9.64 -0.01 -6.34
C TRP A 271 10.62 0.40 -5.22
N ALA A 272 10.40 -0.05 -3.98
CA ALA A 272 11.27 0.26 -2.85
C ALA A 272 12.59 -0.50 -2.91
N VAL A 273 12.58 -1.73 -3.44
CA VAL A 273 13.78 -2.56 -3.60
C VAL A 273 14.67 -1.99 -4.71
N ARG A 274 14.09 -1.64 -5.87
CA ARG A 274 14.79 -0.94 -6.95
C ARG A 274 15.41 0.35 -6.47
N TRP A 275 14.67 1.13 -5.68
CA TRP A 275 15.17 2.36 -5.09
C TRP A 275 16.39 2.11 -4.18
N ALA A 276 16.32 1.12 -3.29
CA ALA A 276 17.42 0.76 -2.42
C ALA A 276 18.67 0.31 -3.22
N LEU A 277 18.48 -0.62 -4.15
CA LEU A 277 19.57 -1.28 -4.87
C LEU A 277 20.23 -0.36 -5.89
N ASN A 278 19.43 0.31 -6.73
CA ASN A 278 19.93 1.14 -7.82
C ASN A 278 20.23 2.57 -7.35
N ASP A 279 19.21 3.25 -6.81
CA ASP A 279 19.24 4.70 -6.60
C ASP A 279 20.03 5.08 -5.34
N LEU A 280 19.92 4.28 -4.27
CA LEU A 280 20.71 4.46 -3.03
C LEU A 280 22.05 3.71 -3.05
N GLY A 281 22.28 2.87 -4.07
CA GLY A 281 23.54 2.15 -4.27
C GLY A 281 23.74 0.93 -3.36
N ALA A 282 22.70 0.43 -2.68
CA ALA A 282 22.81 -0.76 -1.84
C ALA A 282 23.21 -2.01 -2.65
N GLY A 283 22.96 -2.04 -3.96
CA GLY A 283 23.38 -3.12 -4.83
C GLY A 283 24.91 -3.28 -4.97
N LYS A 284 25.70 -2.32 -4.46
CA LYS A 284 27.17 -2.40 -4.39
C LYS A 284 27.67 -2.96 -3.05
N GLU A 285 26.78 -3.13 -2.07
CA GLU A 285 27.13 -3.68 -0.76
C GLU A 285 27.21 -5.21 -0.84
N LYS A 286 28.06 -5.79 0.01
CA LYS A 286 28.30 -7.25 0.02
C LYS A 286 27.02 -8.02 0.32
N GLY A 287 26.71 -9.02 -0.51
CA GLY A 287 25.59 -9.92 -0.27
C GLY A 287 24.26 -9.37 -0.78
N LEU A 288 24.26 -8.30 -1.58
CA LEU A 288 23.12 -7.68 -2.25
C LEU A 288 23.29 -7.62 -3.79
N GLY A 289 24.32 -8.28 -4.32
CA GLY A 289 24.68 -8.24 -5.74
C GLY A 289 23.77 -9.09 -6.63
N LYS A 290 24.03 -9.04 -7.94
CA LYS A 290 23.27 -9.82 -8.94
C LYS A 290 23.48 -11.32 -8.77
N GLU A 291 24.66 -11.70 -8.32
CA GLU A 291 25.04 -13.06 -7.98
C GLU A 291 24.33 -13.60 -6.72
N ASP A 292 23.94 -12.70 -5.81
CA ASP A 292 23.24 -13.06 -4.58
C ASP A 292 21.73 -13.22 -4.80
N PHE A 293 21.12 -12.34 -5.62
CA PHE A 293 19.66 -12.31 -5.85
C PHE A 293 19.29 -12.20 -7.34
N PRO A 294 19.60 -13.22 -8.16
CA PRO A 294 19.45 -13.15 -9.61
C PRO A 294 18.00 -12.92 -10.08
N ARG A 295 16.98 -13.44 -9.38
CA ARG A 295 15.57 -13.20 -9.76
C ARG A 295 15.13 -11.79 -9.40
N VAL A 296 15.51 -11.28 -8.22
CA VAL A 296 15.19 -9.89 -7.82
C VAL A 296 15.79 -8.91 -8.81
N TRP A 297 17.06 -9.06 -9.14
CA TRP A 297 17.72 -8.23 -10.14
C TRP A 297 17.12 -8.40 -11.54
N GLY A 298 16.86 -9.64 -11.95
CA GLY A 298 16.18 -9.92 -13.23
C GLY A 298 14.80 -9.28 -13.33
N ALA A 299 14.02 -9.26 -12.25
CA ALA A 299 12.73 -8.58 -12.18
C ALA A 299 12.86 -7.06 -12.32
N ILE A 300 13.83 -6.46 -11.61
CA ILE A 300 14.09 -5.01 -11.69
C ILE A 300 14.54 -4.61 -13.10
N GLU A 301 15.40 -5.41 -13.73
CA GLU A 301 15.92 -5.14 -15.08
C GLU A 301 14.88 -5.39 -16.19
N ALA A 302 13.91 -6.25 -15.93
CA ALA A 302 12.78 -6.50 -16.84
C ALA A 302 11.69 -5.42 -16.76
N LEU A 303 11.73 -4.51 -15.78
CA LEU A 303 10.74 -3.43 -15.68
C LEU A 303 10.80 -2.53 -16.93
N PRO A 304 9.65 -2.10 -17.48
CA PRO A 304 9.61 -1.23 -18.64
C PRO A 304 10.21 0.14 -18.33
N ASP A 305 10.82 0.76 -19.35
CA ASP A 305 11.26 2.15 -19.28
C ASP A 305 10.06 3.08 -19.44
N VAL A 306 9.71 3.75 -18.33
CA VAL A 306 8.59 4.70 -18.25
C VAL A 306 9.02 6.16 -18.33
N SER A 307 10.29 6.42 -18.69
CA SER A 307 10.84 7.78 -18.70
C SER A 307 10.24 8.69 -19.78
N LYS A 308 9.61 8.12 -20.81
CA LYS A 308 9.09 8.85 -21.99
C LYS A 308 7.56 8.84 -22.13
N ASP A 309 6.85 8.28 -21.16
CA ASP A 309 5.39 8.15 -21.24
C ASP A 309 4.64 9.47 -20.97
N ALA A 310 5.36 10.50 -20.52
CA ALA A 310 4.82 11.78 -20.14
C ALA A 310 5.24 12.90 -21.09
N SER A 311 4.34 13.85 -21.31
CA SER A 311 4.70 15.19 -21.80
C SER A 311 4.79 16.16 -20.63
N ASP A 312 5.91 16.86 -20.49
CA ASP A 312 6.11 17.81 -19.40
C ASP A 312 5.36 19.13 -19.66
N ILE A 313 4.70 19.66 -18.63
CA ILE A 313 4.01 20.96 -18.64
C ILE A 313 4.40 21.78 -17.41
N GLY A 314 4.24 23.11 -17.49
CA GLY A 314 4.47 24.01 -16.36
C GLY A 314 3.31 24.04 -15.38
N GLY A 315 3.58 24.45 -14.13
CA GLY A 315 2.55 24.55 -13.09
C GLY A 315 1.39 25.48 -13.42
N GLU A 316 1.64 26.61 -14.10
CA GLU A 316 0.57 27.53 -14.53
C GLU A 316 -0.36 26.89 -15.58
N GLU A 317 0.21 26.13 -16.51
CA GLU A 317 -0.57 25.39 -17.51
C GLU A 317 -1.38 24.28 -16.84
N ALA A 318 -0.78 23.52 -15.93
CA ALA A 318 -1.47 22.50 -15.15
C ALA A 318 -2.64 23.09 -14.36
N LYS A 319 -2.46 24.26 -13.72
CA LYS A 319 -3.53 24.97 -13.02
C LYS A 319 -4.70 25.30 -13.93
N LYS A 320 -4.44 25.83 -15.13
CA LYS A 320 -5.49 26.13 -16.12
C LYS A 320 -6.24 24.88 -16.54
N ILE A 321 -5.53 23.76 -16.76
CA ILE A 321 -6.13 22.48 -17.15
C ILE A 321 -7.03 21.92 -16.04
N VAL A 322 -6.54 21.93 -14.79
CA VAL A 322 -7.28 21.40 -13.64
C VAL A 322 -8.51 22.27 -13.33
N GLU A 323 -8.36 23.58 -13.21
CA GLU A 323 -9.48 24.50 -12.89
C GLU A 323 -10.50 24.62 -14.03
N GLY A 324 -10.06 24.45 -15.27
CA GLY A 324 -10.92 24.42 -16.46
C GLY A 324 -11.52 23.04 -16.75
N GLY A 325 -11.15 22.01 -15.99
CA GLY A 325 -11.60 20.64 -16.17
C GLY A 325 -13.03 20.38 -15.67
N GLU A 326 -13.61 19.28 -16.14
CA GLU A 326 -14.86 18.74 -15.62
C GLU A 326 -14.60 17.90 -14.36
N TYR A 327 -15.63 17.71 -13.55
CA TYR A 327 -15.62 16.67 -12.51
C TYR A 327 -15.80 15.32 -13.17
N TRP A 328 -14.86 14.43 -12.91
CA TRP A 328 -14.85 13.06 -13.38
C TRP A 328 -15.42 12.10 -12.33
N ALA A 329 -15.14 12.33 -11.05
CA ALA A 329 -15.66 11.50 -9.96
C ALA A 329 -17.17 11.69 -9.83
N LYS A 330 -17.88 10.59 -9.63
CA LYS A 330 -19.30 10.66 -9.27
C LYS A 330 -19.41 11.07 -7.82
N GLU A 331 -20.30 12.01 -7.52
CA GLU A 331 -20.53 12.45 -6.16
C GLU A 331 -21.11 11.30 -5.32
N ALA A 332 -20.28 10.74 -4.42
CA ALA A 332 -20.67 9.62 -3.56
C ALA A 332 -21.52 10.05 -2.35
N GLY A 333 -21.44 11.33 -1.98
CA GLY A 333 -21.99 11.83 -0.72
C GLY A 333 -21.26 11.27 0.50
N VAL A 334 -21.84 11.50 1.67
CA VAL A 334 -21.28 11.04 2.95
C VAL A 334 -22.10 9.86 3.45
N ASP A 335 -21.44 8.71 3.67
CA ASP A 335 -22.05 7.50 4.19
C ASP A 335 -22.62 7.76 5.60
N GLY A 336 -23.91 7.51 5.80
CA GLY A 336 -24.57 7.66 7.10
C GLY A 336 -24.07 6.69 8.17
N GLY A 337 -23.40 5.59 7.77
CA GLY A 337 -22.71 4.66 8.66
C GLY A 337 -21.25 5.02 8.93
N ASP A 338 -20.76 6.16 8.44
CA ASP A 338 -19.37 6.57 8.66
C ASP A 338 -19.11 6.80 10.16
N PRO A 339 -18.12 6.12 10.78
CA PRO A 339 -17.84 6.22 12.21
C PRO A 339 -17.39 7.62 12.65
N LEU A 340 -16.98 8.50 11.73
CA LEU A 340 -16.64 9.88 12.06
C LEU A 340 -17.88 10.71 12.40
N GLY A 341 -19.09 10.29 11.98
CA GLY A 341 -20.34 11.00 12.24
C GLY A 341 -20.39 12.42 11.67
N LEU A 342 -19.52 12.74 10.71
CA LEU A 342 -19.45 14.06 10.06
C LEU A 342 -20.49 14.13 8.95
N GLY A 343 -21.18 15.27 8.81
CA GLY A 343 -22.13 15.49 7.73
C GLY A 343 -21.50 16.14 6.50
N LYS A 344 -22.11 15.97 5.32
CA LYS A 344 -21.77 16.72 4.11
C LYS A 344 -21.81 18.24 4.40
N GLY A 345 -20.83 18.97 3.89
CA GLY A 345 -20.66 20.41 4.12
C GLY A 345 -19.85 20.76 5.36
N THR A 346 -19.49 19.79 6.21
CA THR A 346 -18.67 20.06 7.40
C THR A 346 -17.28 20.52 6.99
N LYS A 347 -16.78 21.62 7.58
CA LYS A 347 -15.37 22.00 7.43
C LYS A 347 -14.49 21.03 8.20
N VAL A 348 -13.54 20.44 7.50
CA VAL A 348 -12.66 19.41 8.05
C VAL A 348 -11.21 19.70 7.67
N VAL A 349 -10.32 19.05 8.41
CA VAL A 349 -8.90 18.97 8.14
C VAL A 349 -8.53 17.50 7.96
N VAL A 350 -7.70 17.23 6.94
CA VAL A 350 -7.09 15.92 6.69
C VAL A 350 -5.58 16.01 6.90
N GLU A 351 -5.02 15.05 7.62
CA GLU A 351 -3.59 14.93 7.92
C GLU A 351 -3.14 13.46 7.82
N SER A 352 -1.87 13.24 7.52
CA SER A 352 -1.29 11.90 7.44
C SER A 352 -0.99 11.36 8.85
N LEU A 353 -1.47 10.14 9.14
CA LEU A 353 -1.38 9.53 10.48
C LEU A 353 0.06 9.19 10.90
N ASP A 354 0.92 8.90 9.93
CA ASP A 354 2.33 8.54 10.10
C ASP A 354 3.27 9.76 10.15
N ALA A 355 2.72 10.98 10.05
CA ALA A 355 3.45 12.24 10.22
C ALA A 355 3.28 12.79 11.63
N ALA A 356 4.11 13.75 12.03
CA ALA A 356 3.93 14.46 13.28
C ALA A 356 2.56 15.19 13.27
N PRO A 357 1.80 15.17 14.39
CA PRO A 357 0.46 15.77 14.43
C PRO A 357 0.45 17.23 13.96
N ASN A 358 -0.58 17.59 13.18
CA ASN A 358 -0.73 18.91 12.55
C ASN A 358 0.37 19.29 11.54
N SER A 359 1.13 18.32 11.04
CA SER A 359 2.09 18.57 9.95
C SER A 359 1.38 18.58 8.62
N HIS A 360 1.40 19.73 7.94
CA HIS A 360 0.86 19.92 6.59
C HIS A 360 -0.62 19.54 6.44
N PRO A 361 -1.51 20.06 7.32
CA PRO A 361 -2.94 19.78 7.24
C PRO A 361 -3.52 20.32 5.94
N GLN A 362 -4.42 19.55 5.33
CA GLN A 362 -5.28 20.00 4.25
C GLN A 362 -6.66 20.34 4.80
N ALA A 363 -7.05 21.61 4.70
CA ALA A 363 -8.40 22.03 5.02
C ALA A 363 -9.32 21.94 3.79
N GLY A 364 -10.61 21.70 4.03
CA GLY A 364 -11.63 21.74 2.99
C GLY A 364 -13.03 21.45 3.53
N LYS A 365 -14.01 21.49 2.64
CA LYS A 365 -15.41 21.16 2.95
C LYS A 365 -15.65 19.69 2.62
N LEU A 366 -16.07 18.89 3.59
CA LEU A 366 -16.37 17.47 3.37
C LEU A 366 -17.55 17.31 2.41
N ILE A 367 -17.32 16.73 1.24
CA ILE A 367 -18.38 16.45 0.25
C ILE A 367 -18.61 14.95 0.05
N GLY A 368 -17.61 14.13 0.35
CA GLY A 368 -17.68 12.68 0.21
C GLY A 368 -16.99 11.95 1.36
N ALA A 369 -17.59 10.87 1.84
CA ALA A 369 -16.94 9.94 2.75
C ALA A 369 -17.51 8.53 2.55
N SER A 370 -16.66 7.60 2.13
CA SER A 370 -17.01 6.21 1.89
C SER A 370 -16.11 5.28 2.70
N LYS A 371 -16.27 3.97 2.50
CA LYS A 371 -15.37 2.95 3.06
C LYS A 371 -13.94 3.04 2.51
N HIS A 372 -13.75 3.70 1.37
CA HIS A 372 -12.48 3.72 0.63
C HIS A 372 -11.80 5.08 0.64
N GLU A 373 -12.58 6.17 0.56
CA GLU A 373 -12.04 7.52 0.41
C GLU A 373 -12.80 8.59 1.21
N VAL A 374 -12.16 9.75 1.37
CA VAL A 374 -12.74 11.01 1.82
C VAL A 374 -12.48 12.06 0.76
N VAL A 375 -13.48 12.87 0.46
CA VAL A 375 -13.43 13.90 -0.58
C VAL A 375 -13.72 15.27 0.02
N LEU A 376 -12.78 16.19 -0.19
CA LEU A 376 -12.89 17.59 0.23
C LEU A 376 -13.11 18.48 -1.00
N GLU A 377 -14.01 19.45 -0.88
CA GLU A 377 -14.09 20.56 -1.83
C GLU A 377 -13.25 21.74 -1.30
N LEU A 378 -12.32 22.22 -2.12
CA LEU A 378 -11.50 23.39 -1.87
C LEU A 378 -12.21 24.68 -2.27
N GLU A 379 -11.69 25.84 -1.88
CA GLU A 379 -12.30 27.14 -2.18
C GLU A 379 -12.40 27.45 -3.69
N ASN A 380 -11.48 26.92 -4.49
CA ASN A 380 -11.48 27.03 -5.95
C ASN A 380 -12.34 25.95 -6.64
N GLY A 381 -13.08 25.15 -5.87
CA GLY A 381 -13.98 24.11 -6.37
C GLY A 381 -13.29 22.80 -6.76
N ILE A 382 -11.98 22.66 -6.54
CA ILE A 382 -11.28 21.38 -6.73
C ILE A 382 -11.78 20.36 -5.70
N HIS A 383 -12.01 19.13 -6.17
CA HIS A 383 -12.26 17.99 -5.30
C HIS A 383 -10.95 17.29 -5.00
N LEU A 384 -10.60 17.18 -3.72
CA LEU A 384 -9.38 16.56 -3.26
C LEU A 384 -9.72 15.26 -2.54
N HIS A 385 -9.25 14.15 -3.09
CA HIS A 385 -9.56 12.80 -2.64
C HIS A 385 -8.40 12.22 -1.84
N PHE A 386 -8.73 11.62 -0.70
CA PHE A 386 -7.77 10.94 0.18
C PHE A 386 -8.25 9.52 0.47
N PRO A 387 -7.37 8.51 0.56
CA PRO A 387 -7.77 7.21 1.07
C PRO A 387 -8.14 7.32 2.55
N ARG A 388 -8.99 6.40 3.02
CA ARG A 388 -9.35 6.31 4.45
C ARG A 388 -8.18 5.83 5.30
N GLN A 389 -7.41 4.86 4.79
CA GLN A 389 -6.31 4.25 5.52
C GLN A 389 -5.09 5.18 5.52
N GLY A 390 -4.48 5.37 6.68
CA GLY A 390 -3.29 6.22 6.84
C GLY A 390 -3.58 7.72 7.00
N TYR A 391 -4.86 8.12 7.07
CA TYR A 391 -5.26 9.52 7.18
C TYR A 391 -6.19 9.75 8.37
N VAL A 392 -5.98 10.89 9.03
CA VAL A 392 -6.83 11.40 10.10
C VAL A 392 -7.70 12.50 9.53
N VAL A 393 -9.01 12.39 9.72
CA VAL A 393 -9.98 13.41 9.33
C VAL A 393 -10.65 13.93 10.60
N LYS A 394 -10.57 15.24 10.80
CA LYS A 394 -11.13 15.91 11.98
C LYS A 394 -11.88 17.17 11.58
N LYS A 395 -12.82 17.59 12.42
CA LYS A 395 -13.49 18.88 12.26
C LYS A 395 -12.44 20.01 12.37
N ALA A 396 -12.53 20.98 11.46
CA ALA A 396 -11.63 22.14 11.42
C ALA A 396 -11.86 23.10 12.59
#